data_AF-T1H146-F1
#
_entry.id   AF-T1H146-F1
#
_cell.length_a   1.000
_cell.length_b   1.000
_cell.length_c   1.000
_cell.angle_alpha   90.00
_cell.angle_beta   90.00
_cell.angle_gamma   90.00
#
_symmetry.space_group_name_H-M   'P 1'
#
loop_
_entity.id
_entity.type
_entity.pdbx_description
1 polymer ?
#
loop_
_entity_poly.entity_id
_entity_poly.type
_entity_poly.pdbx_seq_one_letter_code
_entity_poly.pdbx_strand_id
1 'polypeptide(L)'
;MSLEKQLNIETKVKYGAENMIQSISGGHHGRDKKLLAEAQQMLDDSKAKIEFLRLRILKLKQNKDQMNKSISNEDSDGNDGGRPRRLETPLEERIEELRHRLRIEAAVVDGAKNVIRTLQNRKVPDKKALQEFYFIKKNIRGN
;
A
#
# COMPACT_ATOMS: atom_id res chain seq x y z
N MET A 1 -3.44 -26.04 12.23
CA MET A 1 -2.07 -26.60 12.28
C MET A 1 -1.09 -25.42 12.26
N SER A 2 0.02 -25.44 13.03
CA SER A 2 0.99 -24.31 13.01
C SER A 2 1.77 -24.27 11.69
N LEU A 3 2.12 -23.07 11.21
CA LEU A 3 2.95 -22.88 10.01
C LEU A 3 4.33 -23.54 10.14
N GLU A 4 4.90 -23.56 11.35
CA GLU A 4 6.17 -24.24 11.61
C GLU A 4 6.03 -25.76 11.47
N LYS A 5 4.88 -26.32 11.88
CA LYS A 5 4.57 -27.74 11.69
C LYS A 5 4.42 -28.06 10.20
N GLN A 6 3.77 -27.19 9.44
CA GLN A 6 3.62 -27.36 7.99
C GLN A 6 4.98 -27.25 7.26
N LEU A 7 5.83 -26.31 7.67
CA LEU A 7 7.19 -26.16 7.16
C LEU A 7 8.03 -27.43 7.43
N ASN A 8 7.91 -28.02 8.62
CA ASN A 8 8.61 -29.26 8.96
C ASN A 8 8.14 -30.43 8.09
N ILE A 9 6.83 -30.53 7.83
CA ILE A 9 6.28 -31.55 6.94
C ILE A 9 6.85 -31.39 5.52
N GLU A 10 6.79 -30.20 4.93
CA GLU A 10 7.30 -29.97 3.57
C GLU A 10 8.82 -30.18 3.49
N THR A 11 9.56 -29.86 4.56
CA THR A 11 11.00 -30.16 4.66
C THR A 11 11.25 -31.67 4.62
N LYS A 12 10.44 -32.48 5.30
CA LYS A 12 10.54 -33.95 5.25
C LYS A 12 10.17 -34.49 3.86
N VAL A 13 9.15 -33.92 3.22
CA VAL A 13 8.77 -34.28 1.85
C VAL A 13 9.91 -34.00 0.88
N LYS A 14 10.55 -32.83 1.00
CA LYS A 14 11.73 -32.44 0.22
C LYS A 14 12.88 -33.44 0.38
N TYR A 15 13.23 -33.81 1.61
CA TYR A 15 14.26 -34.83 1.86
C TYR A 15 13.85 -36.22 1.35
N GLY A 16 12.57 -36.59 1.47
CA GLY A 16 12.04 -37.83 0.92
C GLY A 16 12.19 -37.90 -0.60
N ALA A 17 11.88 -36.80 -1.30
CA ALA A 17 12.06 -36.69 -2.74
C ALA A 17 13.54 -36.76 -3.16
N GLU A 18 14.44 -36.08 -2.44
CA GLU A 18 15.90 -36.17 -2.69
C GLU A 18 16.43 -37.59 -2.53
N ASN A 19 15.99 -38.30 -1.49
CA ASN A 19 16.38 -39.70 -1.26
C ASN A 19 15.84 -40.63 -2.36
N MET A 20 14.61 -40.41 -2.82
CA MET A 20 14.05 -41.15 -3.96
C MET A 20 14.84 -40.90 -5.25
N ILE A 21 15.22 -39.65 -5.53
CA ILE A 21 16.05 -39.32 -6.69
C ILE A 21 17.41 -40.01 -6.61
N GLN A 22 18.06 -39.98 -5.44
CA GLN A 22 19.36 -40.65 -5.25
C GLN A 22 19.26 -42.17 -5.45
N SER A 23 18.24 -42.82 -4.88
CA SER A 23 18.08 -44.28 -5.02
C SER A 23 17.75 -44.70 -6.44
N ILE A 24 16.93 -43.92 -7.15
CA ILE A 24 16.58 -44.17 -8.55
C ILE A 24 17.77 -43.90 -9.48
N SER A 25 18.53 -42.83 -9.22
CA SER A 25 19.70 -42.46 -10.04
C SER A 25 20.86 -43.46 -9.92
N GLY A 26 20.94 -44.21 -8.82
CA GLY A 26 21.92 -45.29 -8.62
C GLY A 26 21.50 -46.66 -9.19
N GLY A 27 20.27 -46.78 -9.72
CA GLY A 27 19.67 -48.01 -10.22
C GLY A 27 19.64 -48.15 -11.75
N HIS A 28 19.16 -49.30 -12.23
CA HIS A 28 19.16 -49.68 -13.65
C HIS A 28 18.35 -48.70 -14.54
N HIS A 29 19.05 -48.00 -15.44
CA HIS A 29 18.66 -46.79 -16.18
C HIS A 29 17.41 -46.85 -17.10
N GLY A 30 16.59 -47.91 -17.07
CA GLY A 30 15.49 -48.11 -18.01
C GLY A 30 14.07 -48.08 -17.41
N ARG A 31 13.88 -48.56 -16.17
CA ARG A 31 12.53 -48.76 -15.60
C ARG A 31 11.96 -47.55 -14.86
N ASP A 32 12.82 -46.70 -14.34
CA ASP A 32 12.42 -45.73 -13.31
C ASP A 32 12.34 -44.29 -13.82
N LYS A 33 12.40 -44.06 -15.14
CA LYS A 33 12.37 -42.71 -15.73
C LYS A 33 11.11 -41.91 -15.33
N LYS A 34 9.96 -42.58 -15.25
CA LYS A 34 8.71 -41.95 -14.82
C LYS A 34 8.73 -41.61 -13.31
N LEU A 35 9.24 -42.52 -12.49
CA LEU A 35 9.39 -42.32 -11.05
C LEU A 35 10.38 -41.20 -10.74
N LEU A 36 11.48 -41.10 -11.50
CA LEU A 36 12.45 -40.03 -11.39
C LEU A 36 11.81 -38.67 -11.71
N ALA A 37 11.01 -38.58 -12.77
CA ALA A 37 10.31 -37.36 -13.13
C ALA A 37 9.30 -36.94 -12.05
N GLU A 38 8.56 -37.89 -11.48
CA GLU A 38 7.62 -37.63 -10.38
C GLU A 38 8.34 -37.16 -9.10
N ALA A 39 9.44 -37.82 -8.72
CA ALA A 39 10.26 -37.41 -7.59
C ALA A 39 10.88 -36.01 -7.80
N GLN A 40 11.30 -35.68 -9.02
CA GLN A 40 11.80 -34.35 -9.37
C GLN A 40 10.71 -33.28 -9.26
N GLN A 41 9.50 -33.55 -9.77
CA GLN A 41 8.37 -32.65 -9.63
C GLN A 41 8.01 -32.42 -8.15
N MET A 42 7.97 -33.48 -7.34
CA MET A 42 7.74 -33.38 -5.90
C MET A 42 8.82 -32.56 -5.19
N LEU A 43 10.08 -32.68 -5.62
CA LEU A 43 11.18 -31.89 -5.08
C LEU A 43 10.98 -30.40 -5.37
N ASP A 44 10.59 -30.05 -6.60
CA ASP A 44 10.39 -28.66 -6.99
C ASP A 44 9.16 -28.05 -6.31
N ASP A 45 8.06 -28.81 -6.22
CA ASP A 45 6.84 -28.40 -5.52
C ASP A 45 7.09 -28.18 -4.01
N SER A 46 7.82 -29.10 -3.35
CA SER A 46 8.14 -28.99 -1.93
C SER A 46 9.08 -27.81 -1.64
N LYS A 47 10.06 -27.53 -2.51
CA LYS A 47 10.90 -26.32 -2.42
C LYS A 47 10.07 -25.04 -2.52
N ALA A 48 9.18 -24.94 -3.50
CA ALA A 48 8.31 -23.78 -3.66
C ALA A 48 7.41 -23.55 -2.43
N LYS A 49 6.84 -24.63 -1.87
CA LYS A 49 6.04 -24.55 -0.64
C LYS A 49 6.86 -24.15 0.59
N ILE A 50 8.08 -24.66 0.73
CA ILE A 50 8.99 -24.28 1.83
C ILE A 50 9.25 -22.76 1.79
N GLU A 51 9.58 -22.21 0.62
CA GLU A 51 9.83 -20.77 0.48
C GLU A 51 8.58 -19.94 0.80
N PHE A 52 7.41 -20.36 0.30
CA PHE A 52 6.14 -19.72 0.64
C PHE A 52 5.88 -19.72 2.17
N LEU A 53 6.08 -20.85 2.83
CA LEU A 53 5.88 -20.99 4.28
C LEU A 53 6.87 -20.15 5.07
N ARG A 54 8.14 -20.10 4.66
CA ARG A 54 9.18 -19.25 5.26
C ARG A 54 8.80 -17.77 5.17
N LEU A 55 8.39 -17.30 3.99
CA LEU A 55 7.93 -15.93 3.79
C LEU A 55 6.69 -15.62 4.65
N ARG A 56 5.74 -16.56 4.75
CA ARG A 56 4.54 -16.37 5.57
C ARG A 56 4.87 -16.27 7.06
N ILE A 57 5.79 -17.11 7.57
CA ILE A 57 6.26 -17.06 8.95
C ILE A 57 6.99 -15.74 9.21
N LEU A 58 7.89 -15.33 8.31
CA LEU A 58 8.62 -14.06 8.42
C LEU A 58 7.65 -12.86 8.51
N LYS A 59 6.65 -12.82 7.62
CA LYS A 59 5.60 -11.78 7.65
C LYS A 59 4.83 -11.76 8.97
N LEU A 60 4.47 -12.93 9.51
CA LEU A 60 3.76 -13.00 10.79
C LEU A 60 4.62 -12.56 11.98
N LYS A 61 5.92 -12.87 11.97
CA LYS A 61 6.87 -12.40 12.98
C LYS A 61 7.01 -10.88 12.92
N GLN A 62 7.23 -10.34 11.72
CA GLN A 62 7.27 -8.89 11.48
C GLN A 62 5.99 -8.19 11.95
N ASN A 63 4.81 -8.74 11.67
CA ASN A 63 3.54 -8.19 12.15
C ASN A 63 3.44 -8.20 13.69
N LYS A 64 3.95 -9.24 14.35
CA LYS A 64 3.94 -9.36 15.81
C LYS A 64 4.92 -8.38 16.47
N ASP A 65 6.09 -8.19 15.86
CA ASP A 65 7.11 -7.24 16.35
C ASP A 65 6.66 -5.78 16.16
N GLN A 66 5.96 -5.47 15.05
CA GLN A 66 5.34 -4.16 14.83
C GLN A 66 4.22 -3.87 15.84
N MET A 67 3.42 -4.89 16.21
CA MET A 67 2.39 -4.75 17.23
C MET A 67 2.98 -4.48 18.62
N ASN A 68 4.09 -5.15 18.99
CA ASN A 68 4.77 -4.92 20.26
C ASN A 68 5.43 -3.53 20.34
N LYS A 69 5.98 -3.01 19.24
CA LYS A 69 6.60 -1.67 19.18
C LYS A 69 5.57 -0.52 19.26
N SER A 70 4.30 -0.81 18.99
CA SER A 70 3.20 0.16 19.08
C SER A 70 2.68 0.34 20.51
N ILE A 71 2.95 -0.62 21.42
CA ILE A 71 2.53 -0.59 22.83
C ILE A 71 3.57 0.14 23.70
N SER A 72 4.83 0.24 23.27
CA SER A 72 5.89 0.92 24.01
C SER A 72 5.94 2.44 23.82
N ASN A 73 4.99 3.03 23.07
CA ASN A 73 4.93 4.47 22.79
C ASN A 73 3.72 5.16 23.45
N GLU A 74 3.22 4.65 24.58
CA GLU A 74 2.11 5.24 25.35
C GLU A 74 2.56 6.19 26.48
N ASP A 75 3.76 6.76 26.40
CA ASP A 75 4.18 7.88 27.27
C ASP A 75 4.66 9.06 26.42
N SER A 76 3.73 9.77 25.76
CA SER A 76 3.82 11.23 25.52
C SER A 76 2.60 11.73 24.73
N ASP A 77 1.65 12.26 25.49
CA ASP A 77 1.00 13.57 25.31
C ASP A 77 0.36 13.95 23.96
N GLY A 78 -0.95 14.20 24.02
CA GLY A 78 -1.52 15.39 23.36
C GLY A 78 -2.30 15.22 22.05
N ASN A 79 -3.61 15.00 22.20
CA ASN A 79 -4.68 15.68 21.45
C ASN A 79 -5.13 15.19 20.04
N ASP A 80 -6.44 14.93 20.00
CA ASP A 80 -7.40 15.10 18.88
C ASP A 80 -7.64 13.98 17.85
N GLY A 81 -8.90 13.52 17.82
CA GLY A 81 -9.65 13.59 16.56
C GLY A 81 -9.71 12.35 15.66
N GLY A 82 -10.14 11.20 16.18
CA GLY A 82 -10.96 10.23 15.46
C GLY A 82 -10.43 9.61 14.15
N ARG A 83 -10.06 8.32 14.21
CA ARG A 83 -10.54 7.25 13.30
C ARG A 83 -9.97 5.88 13.68
N PRO A 84 -10.79 4.82 13.73
CA PRO A 84 -10.30 3.45 13.77
C PRO A 84 -9.97 2.97 12.35
N ARG A 85 -8.97 2.09 12.24
CA ARG A 85 -8.55 1.32 11.05
C ARG A 85 -7.67 2.05 10.03
N ARG A 86 -6.46 1.51 9.90
CA ARG A 86 -5.86 1.04 8.64
C ARG A 86 -4.70 0.14 9.08
N LEU A 87 -4.91 -1.16 9.29
CA LEU A 87 -4.51 -2.16 8.29
C LEU A 87 -3.58 -1.51 7.27
N GLU A 88 -2.27 -1.50 7.56
CA GLU A 88 -1.29 -0.96 6.65
C GLU A 88 -1.28 -1.83 5.40
N THR A 89 -2.07 -1.35 4.44
CA THR A 89 -2.00 -1.68 3.04
C THR A 89 -0.55 -1.67 2.59
N PRO A 90 -0.12 -2.57 1.69
CA PRO A 90 1.26 -2.64 1.20
C PRO A 90 1.81 -1.24 0.92
N LEU A 91 3.08 -0.97 1.22
CA LEU A 91 3.68 0.36 1.11
C LEU A 91 3.38 1.04 -0.23
N GLU A 92 3.27 0.26 -1.29
CA GLU A 92 2.87 0.68 -2.63
C GLU A 92 1.48 1.35 -2.67
N GLU A 93 0.51 0.82 -1.94
CA GLU A 93 -0.85 1.36 -1.82
C GLU A 93 -0.87 2.63 -0.97
N ARG A 94 -0.04 2.72 0.08
CA ARG A 94 0.10 3.95 0.87
C ARG A 94 0.78 5.07 0.08
N ILE A 95 1.80 4.71 -0.72
CA ILE A 95 2.46 5.64 -1.63
C ILE A 95 1.47 6.15 -2.68
N GLU A 96 0.65 5.27 -3.25
CA GLU A 96 -0.33 5.68 -4.26
C GLU A 96 -1.46 6.53 -3.65
N GLU A 97 -1.92 6.22 -2.44
CA GLU A 97 -2.87 7.04 -1.68
C GLU A 97 -2.30 8.46 -1.44
N LEU A 98 -1.05 8.56 -0.99
CA LEU A 98 -0.39 9.86 -0.76
C LEU A 98 -0.19 10.65 -2.06
N ARG A 99 0.21 9.98 -3.16
CA ARG A 99 0.31 10.63 -4.48
C ARG A 99 -1.03 11.17 -4.95
N HIS A 100 -2.11 10.40 -4.77
CA HIS A 100 -3.44 10.84 -5.13
C HIS A 100 -3.87 12.07 -4.31
N ARG A 101 -3.62 12.04 -2.99
CA ARG A 101 -3.92 13.16 -2.10
C ARG A 101 -3.15 14.43 -2.48
N LEU A 102 -1.86 14.29 -2.78
CA LEU A 102 -1.02 15.41 -3.21
C LEU A 102 -1.52 16.02 -4.53
N ARG A 103 -1.99 15.20 -5.48
CA ARG A 103 -2.61 15.72 -6.73
C ARG A 103 -3.85 16.56 -6.45
N ILE A 104 -4.71 16.11 -5.53
CA ILE A 104 -5.91 16.85 -5.13
C ILE A 104 -5.51 18.17 -4.47
N GLU A 105 -4.59 18.13 -3.50
CA GLU A 105 -4.13 19.33 -2.79
C GLU A 105 -3.49 20.34 -3.75
N ALA A 106 -2.68 19.89 -4.70
CA ALA A 106 -2.11 20.75 -5.74
C ALA A 106 -3.20 21.42 -6.59
N ALA A 107 -4.21 20.67 -7.04
CA ALA A 107 -5.33 21.22 -7.81
C ALA A 107 -6.16 22.23 -6.99
N VAL A 108 -6.38 21.96 -5.70
CA VAL A 108 -7.08 22.89 -4.80
C VAL A 108 -6.29 24.17 -4.60
N VAL A 109 -4.97 24.07 -4.38
CA VAL A 109 -4.08 25.22 -4.23
C VAL A 109 -4.05 26.06 -5.51
N ASP A 110 -3.96 25.43 -6.67
CA ASP A 110 -3.97 26.15 -7.95
C ASP A 110 -5.34 26.79 -8.25
N GLY A 111 -6.43 26.13 -7.87
CA GLY A 111 -7.77 26.71 -7.89
C GLY A 111 -7.88 27.95 -6.99
N ALA A 112 -7.37 27.88 -5.77
CA ALA A 112 -7.33 29.01 -4.84
C ALA A 112 -6.49 30.18 -5.39
N LYS A 113 -5.32 29.90 -5.97
CA LYS A 113 -4.49 30.91 -6.64
C LYS A 113 -5.23 31.57 -7.81
N ASN A 114 -5.97 30.80 -8.61
CA ASN A 114 -6.78 31.33 -9.72
C ASN A 114 -7.90 32.25 -9.23
N VAL A 115 -8.58 31.87 -8.15
CA VAL A 115 -9.63 32.70 -7.53
C VAL A 115 -9.01 34.00 -6.99
N ILE A 116 -7.90 33.92 -6.26
CA ILE A 116 -7.20 35.10 -5.74
C ILE A 116 -6.80 36.03 -6.88
N ARG A 117 -6.21 35.51 -7.96
CA ARG A 117 -5.85 36.32 -9.14
C ARG A 117 -7.08 37.00 -9.76
N THR A 118 -8.18 36.27 -9.89
CA THR A 118 -9.43 36.79 -10.44
C THR A 118 -10.02 37.89 -9.54
N LEU A 119 -10.00 37.71 -8.23
CA LEU A 119 -10.48 38.69 -7.26
C LEU A 119 -9.56 39.91 -7.15
N GLN A 120 -8.24 39.73 -7.23
CA GLN A 120 -7.28 40.83 -7.32
C GLN A 120 -7.51 41.66 -8.58
N ASN A 121 -7.78 41.00 -9.72
CA ASN A 121 -8.14 41.69 -10.96
C ASN A 121 -9.53 42.37 -10.88
N ARG A 122 -10.42 41.92 -10.00
CA ARG A 122 -11.73 42.53 -9.69
C ARG A 122 -11.67 43.62 -8.61
N LYS A 123 -10.51 43.95 -8.02
CA LYS A 123 -10.37 45.04 -7.04
C LYS A 123 -10.51 46.44 -7.62
N VAL A 124 -10.64 46.58 -8.94
CA VAL A 124 -11.06 47.86 -9.52
C VAL A 124 -12.59 47.91 -9.35
N PRO A 125 -13.15 48.81 -8.50
CA PRO A 125 -14.59 49.01 -8.50
C PRO A 125 -15.00 49.30 -9.94
N ASP A 126 -16.04 48.61 -10.43
CA ASP A 126 -16.52 48.77 -11.79
C ASP A 126 -16.79 50.26 -12.03
N LYS A 127 -15.82 50.94 -12.68
CA LYS A 127 -15.81 52.41 -12.76
C LYS A 127 -17.09 52.89 -13.45
N LYS A 128 -17.69 52.04 -14.27
CA LYS A 128 -18.97 52.24 -14.94
C LYS A 128 -20.13 52.25 -13.95
N ALA A 129 -20.21 51.26 -13.04
CA ALA A 129 -21.21 51.21 -11.99
C ALA A 129 -21.08 52.40 -11.00
N LEU A 130 -19.84 52.80 -10.67
CA LEU A 130 -19.60 53.98 -9.85
C LEU A 130 -20.05 55.27 -10.56
N GLN A 131 -19.72 55.41 -11.85
CA GLN A 131 -20.07 56.58 -12.66
C GLN A 131 -21.59 56.69 -12.87
N GLU A 132 -22.29 55.59 -13.11
CA GLU A 132 -23.75 55.54 -13.19
C GLU A 132 -24.40 55.92 -11.85
N PHE A 133 -23.87 55.42 -10.73
CA PHE A 133 -24.33 55.83 -9.40
C PHE A 133 -24.16 57.34 -9.18
N TYR A 134 -23.01 57.92 -9.55
CA TYR A 134 -22.80 59.37 -9.45
C TYR A 134 -23.72 60.16 -10.39
N PHE A 135 -23.97 59.67 -11.60
CA PHE A 135 -24.89 60.29 -12.55
C PHE A 135 -26.33 60.31 -12.02
N ILE A 136 -26.83 59.17 -11.52
CA ILE A 136 -28.16 59.06 -10.90
C ILE A 136 -28.26 59.99 -9.68
N LYS A 137 -27.25 59.98 -8.81
CA LYS A 137 -27.22 60.84 -7.61
C LYS A 137 -27.18 62.34 -7.93
N LYS A 138 -26.63 62.74 -9.08
CA LYS A 138 -26.62 64.13 -9.55
C LYS A 138 -27.98 64.56 -10.10
N ASN A 139 -28.66 63.68 -10.83
CA ASN A 139 -30.01 63.95 -11.35
C ASN A 139 -31.10 63.96 -10.26
N ILE A 140 -30.95 63.19 -9.18
CA ILE A 140 -31.92 63.17 -8.07
C ILE A 140 -31.81 64.42 -7.17
N ARG A 141 -30.62 65.02 -7.04
CA ARG A 141 -30.40 66.23 -6.20
C ARG A 141 -30.57 67.55 -6.95
N GLY A 142 -31.01 67.51 -8.20
CA GLY A 142 -31.16 68.67 -9.10
C GLY A 142 -32.60 69.11 -9.33
N ASN A 143 -33.49 68.97 -8.34
CA ASN A 143 -34.80 69.65 -8.26
C ASN A 143 -34.89 70.39 -6.92
#